data_AF-A0A1I7DUZ9-F1
#
_entry.id   AF-A0A1I7DUZ9-F1
#
_cell.length_a   1.000
_cell.length_b   1.000
_cell.length_c   1.000
_cell.angle_alpha   90.00
_cell.angle_beta   90.00
_cell.angle_gamma   90.00
#
_symmetry.space_group_name_H-M   'P 1'
#
loop_
_entity.id
_entity.type
_entity.pdbx_description
1 polymer ?
#
loop_
_entity_poly.entity_id
_entity_poly.type
_entity_poly.pdbx_seq_one_letter_code
_entity_poly.pdbx_strand_id
1 'polypeptide(L)'
;MERAKIVDYYLQKINDKDFDLYDARKEMEKNNIEEDEIKIIIRLLDNQIHRGLAQKSYRDKSKEMIGIGAVLTFVGAMITIGTYTGILNTGDSFLIVYGPVVAGISIMVGGVSLRKKV
;
A
#
# COMPACT_ATOMS: atom_id res chain seq x y z
N MET A 1 -6.83 -19.17 27.69
CA MET A 1 -6.73 -17.84 27.06
C MET A 1 -7.18 -17.96 25.62
N GLU A 2 -7.90 -16.96 25.10
CA GLU A 2 -8.33 -16.97 23.71
C GLU A 2 -7.12 -16.75 22.80
N ARG A 3 -6.88 -17.64 21.83
CA ARG A 3 -5.73 -17.62 20.90
C ARG A 3 -5.50 -16.24 20.28
N ALA A 4 -6.57 -15.51 19.97
CA ALA A 4 -6.52 -14.16 19.43
C ALA A 4 -5.75 -13.18 20.33
N LYS A 5 -5.94 -13.24 21.66
CA LYS A 5 -5.26 -12.35 22.61
C LYS A 5 -3.75 -12.62 22.68
N ILE A 6 -3.35 -13.88 22.57
CA ILE A 6 -1.93 -14.27 22.56
C ILE A 6 -1.27 -13.74 21.29
N VAL A 7 -1.93 -13.93 20.15
CA VAL A 7 -1.49 -13.44 18.85
C VAL A 7 -1.35 -11.90 18.85
N ASP A 8 -2.35 -11.17 19.36
CA ASP A 8 -2.31 -9.70 19.43
C ASP A 8 -1.19 -9.19 20.35
N TYR A 9 -0.97 -9.86 21.49
CA TYR A 9 0.12 -9.53 22.42
C TYR A 9 1.50 -9.63 21.75
N TYR A 10 1.77 -10.77 21.08
CA TYR A 10 3.05 -10.97 20.41
C TYR A 10 3.20 -10.10 19.15
N LEU A 11 2.12 -9.81 18.43
CA LEU A 11 2.14 -8.84 17.32
C LEU A 11 2.59 -7.45 17.77
N GLN A 12 2.11 -6.97 18.91
CA GLN A 12 2.54 -5.67 19.46
C GLN A 12 4.02 -5.70 19.83
N LYS A 13 4.47 -6.78 20.46
CA LYS A 13 5.85 -6.95 20.91
C LYS A 13 6.85 -7.02 19.75
N ILE A 14 6.50 -7.69 18.65
CA ILE A 14 7.34 -7.79 17.45
C ILE A 14 7.54 -6.42 16.76
N ASN A 15 6.58 -5.50 16.90
CA ASN A 15 6.73 -4.16 16.31
C ASN A 15 7.81 -3.30 16.98
N ASP A 16 8.27 -3.64 18.19
CA ASP A 16 9.32 -2.90 18.94
C ASP A 16 10.76 -3.18 18.45
N LYS A 17 10.93 -3.84 17.30
CA LYS A 17 12.19 -4.08 16.56
C LYS A 17 13.25 -4.98 17.22
N ASP A 18 13.24 -5.12 18.55
CA ASP A 18 14.14 -6.02 19.30
C ASP A 18 13.49 -7.38 19.65
N PHE A 19 12.41 -7.73 18.97
CA PHE A 19 11.67 -8.97 19.23
C PHE A 19 11.18 -9.57 17.91
N ASP A 20 11.52 -10.83 17.66
CA ASP A 20 11.15 -11.53 16.42
C ASP A 20 10.29 -12.79 16.68
N LEU A 21 9.94 -13.51 15.60
CA LEU A 21 9.15 -14.75 15.69
C LEU A 21 9.89 -15.86 16.46
N TYR A 22 11.22 -15.85 16.46
CA TYR A 22 12.03 -16.82 17.19
C TYR A 22 12.01 -16.53 18.69
N ASP A 23 12.07 -15.26 19.08
CA ASP A 23 11.89 -14.82 20.46
C ASP A 23 10.48 -15.13 20.97
N ALA A 24 9.47 -14.92 20.13
CA ALA A 24 8.08 -15.29 20.42
C ALA A 24 7.95 -16.80 20.72
N ARG A 25 8.53 -17.66 19.88
CA ARG A 25 8.55 -19.11 20.11
C ARG A 25 9.24 -19.46 21.42
N LYS A 26 10.44 -18.92 21.69
CA LYS A 26 11.17 -19.17 22.94
C LYS A 26 10.39 -18.77 24.18
N GLU A 27 9.68 -17.66 24.12
CA GLU A 27 8.87 -17.19 25.24
C GLU A 27 7.65 -18.09 25.46
N MET A 28 7.02 -18.58 24.39
CA MET A 28 5.91 -19.55 24.49
C MET A 28 6.39 -20.89 25.06
N GLU A 29 7.57 -21.38 24.65
CA GLU A 29 8.19 -22.59 25.20
C GLU A 29 8.47 -22.45 26.71
N LYS A 30 9.03 -21.30 27.14
CA LYS A 30 9.27 -21.01 28.56
C LYS A 30 7.99 -20.95 29.40
N ASN A 31 6.87 -20.57 28.77
CA ASN A 31 5.56 -20.51 29.41
C ASN A 31 4.81 -21.87 29.39
N ASN A 32 5.48 -22.97 29.02
CA ASN A 32 4.90 -24.32 28.93
C ASN A 32 3.65 -24.40 28.02
N ILE A 33 3.64 -23.63 26.93
CA ILE A 33 2.61 -23.78 25.89
C ILE A 33 2.91 -25.05 25.08
N GLU A 34 1.88 -25.83 24.78
CA GLU A 34 2.03 -27.05 23.97
C GLU A 34 2.60 -26.75 22.58
N GLU A 35 3.50 -27.60 22.09
CA GLU A 35 4.24 -27.34 20.85
C GLU A 35 3.34 -27.22 19.60
N ASP A 36 2.24 -27.99 19.55
CA ASP A 36 1.23 -27.88 18.50
C ASP A 36 0.55 -26.50 18.51
N GLU A 37 0.30 -25.96 19.70
CA GLU A 37 -0.31 -24.65 19.89
C GLU A 37 0.67 -23.54 19.50
N ILE A 38 1.94 -23.66 19.87
CA ILE A 38 3.01 -22.74 19.45
C ILE A 38 3.08 -22.67 17.93
N LYS A 39 3.07 -23.83 17.26
CA LYS A 39 3.12 -23.91 15.79
C LYS A 39 1.94 -23.20 15.13
N ILE A 40 0.74 -23.35 15.69
CA ILE A 40 -0.46 -22.65 15.20
C ILE A 40 -0.31 -21.14 15.38
N ILE A 41 0.09 -20.68 16.56
CA ILE A 41 0.23 -19.26 16.89
C ILE A 41 1.29 -18.60 16.01
N ILE A 42 2.46 -19.21 15.85
CA ILE A 42 3.54 -18.70 15.00
C ILE A 42 3.07 -18.57 13.55
N ARG A 43 2.33 -19.54 13.02
CA ARG A 43 1.76 -19.45 11.67
C ARG A 43 0.76 -18.30 11.54
N LEU A 44 -0.03 -18.02 12.59
CA LEU A 44 -0.97 -16.89 12.59
C LEU A 44 -0.22 -15.55 12.63
N LEU A 45 0.81 -15.43 13.46
CA LEU A 45 1.66 -14.26 13.56
C LEU A 45 2.33 -13.95 12.23
N ASP A 46 2.99 -14.95 11.62
CA ASP A 46 3.65 -14.81 10.33
C ASP A 46 2.69 -14.31 9.24
N ASN A 47 1.50 -14.91 9.14
CA ASN A 47 0.46 -14.49 8.20
C ASN A 47 0.00 -13.05 8.44
N GLN A 48 -0.16 -12.62 9.70
CA GLN A 48 -0.57 -11.26 10.02
C GLN A 48 0.53 -10.24 9.72
N ILE A 49 1.79 -10.56 10.02
CA ILE A 49 2.95 -9.73 9.68
C ILE A 49 3.02 -9.54 8.16
N HIS A 50 2.96 -10.65 7.40
CA HIS A 50 2.97 -10.60 5.94
C HIS A 50 1.80 -9.80 5.37
N ARG A 51 0.58 -10.00 5.91
CA ARG A 51 -0.60 -9.24 5.49
C ARG A 51 -0.44 -7.75 5.78
N GLY A 52 0.08 -7.39 6.96
CA GLY A 52 0.35 -5.99 7.33
C GLY A 52 1.36 -5.32 6.40
N LEU A 53 2.46 -6.02 6.07
CA LEU A 53 3.46 -5.54 5.12
C LEU A 53 2.88 -5.36 3.71
N ALA A 54 2.10 -6.32 3.23
CA ALA A 54 1.43 -6.24 1.94
C ALA A 54 0.45 -5.07 1.89
N GLN A 55 -0.41 -4.92 2.91
CA GLN A 55 -1.36 -3.81 3.01
C GLN A 55 -0.66 -2.45 3.05
N LYS A 56 0.46 -2.33 3.79
CA LYS A 56 1.27 -1.11 3.81
C LYS A 56 1.86 -0.82 2.43
N SER A 57 2.46 -1.82 1.78
CA SER A 57 3.03 -1.69 0.44
C SER A 57 1.98 -1.25 -0.59
N TYR A 58 0.80 -1.88 -0.61
CA TYR A 58 -0.29 -1.49 -1.49
C TYR A 58 -0.81 -0.08 -1.23
N ARG A 59 -0.91 0.33 0.04
CA ARG A 59 -1.33 1.69 0.41
C ARG A 59 -0.31 2.74 -0.03
N ASP A 60 0.98 2.47 0.16
CA ASP A 60 2.04 3.39 -0.23
C ASP A 60 2.11 3.50 -1.76
N LYS A 61 1.99 2.36 -2.47
CA LYS A 61 1.93 2.35 -3.94
C LYS A 61 0.69 3.07 -4.47
N SER A 62 -0.45 2.91 -3.82
CA SER A 62 -1.68 3.61 -4.17
C SER A 62 -1.51 5.13 -4.07
N LYS A 63 -0.92 5.63 -2.97
CA LYS A 63 -0.63 7.06 -2.79
C LYS A 63 0.31 7.59 -3.87
N GLU A 64 1.37 6.84 -4.17
CA GLU A 64 2.34 7.19 -5.22
C GLU A 64 1.65 7.31 -6.60
N MET A 65 0.86 6.30 -6.98
CA MET A 65 0.13 6.31 -8.26
C MET A 65 -0.84 7.48 -8.35
N ILE A 66 -1.62 7.73 -7.29
CA ILE A 66 -2.56 8.87 -7.26
C ILE A 66 -1.79 10.18 -7.40
N GLY A 67 -0.66 10.34 -6.71
CA GLY A 67 0.17 11.55 -6.79
C GLY A 67 0.73 11.78 -8.20
N ILE A 68 1.33 10.76 -8.82
CA ILE A 68 1.85 10.84 -10.19
C ILE A 68 0.72 11.17 -11.18
N GLY A 69 -0.41 10.48 -11.08
CA GLY A 69 -1.56 10.72 -11.95
C GLY A 69 -2.14 12.13 -11.78
N ALA A 70 -2.20 12.65 -10.55
CA ALA A 70 -2.66 14.01 -10.27
C ALA A 70 -1.74 15.07 -10.89
N VAL A 71 -0.42 14.93 -10.72
CA VAL A 71 0.56 15.83 -11.34
C VAL A 71 0.47 15.79 -12.85
N LEU A 72 0.42 14.60 -13.44
CA LEU A 72 0.33 14.45 -14.90
C LEU A 72 -0.96 15.04 -15.46
N THR A 73 -2.08 14.83 -14.77
CA THR A 73 -3.38 15.42 -15.13
C THR A 73 -3.33 16.93 -15.05
N PHE A 74 -2.75 17.48 -13.98
CA PHE A 74 -2.64 18.93 -13.80
C PHE A 74 -1.77 19.58 -14.88
N VAL A 75 -0.60 18.99 -15.18
CA VAL A 75 0.26 19.46 -16.27
C VAL A 75 -0.46 19.36 -17.61
N GLY A 76 -1.13 18.24 -17.87
CA GLY A 76 -1.95 18.07 -19.07
C GLY A 76 -3.05 19.12 -19.21
N ALA A 77 -3.73 19.44 -18.11
CA ALA A 77 -4.77 20.47 -18.09
C ALA A 77 -4.18 21.86 -18.35
N MET A 78 -3.02 22.19 -17.77
CA MET A 78 -2.32 23.45 -18.04
C MET A 78 -1.90 23.59 -19.50
N ILE A 79 -1.38 22.52 -20.11
CA ILE A 79 -1.04 22.51 -21.54
C ILE A 79 -2.31 22.68 -22.38
N THR A 80 -3.39 21.95 -22.04
CA THR A 80 -4.69 22.07 -22.71
C THR A 80 -5.21 23.50 -22.68
N ILE A 81 -5.25 24.11 -21.51
CA ILE A 81 -5.69 25.50 -21.35
C ILE A 81 -4.77 26.42 -22.15
N GLY A 82 -3.44 26.29 -22.00
CA GLY A 82 -2.48 27.13 -22.71
C GLY A 82 -2.59 27.05 -24.23
N THR A 83 -2.88 25.88 -24.79
CA THR A 83 -3.15 25.69 -26.21
C THR A 83 -4.46 26.37 -26.63
N TYR A 84 -5.55 26.18 -25.86
CA TYR A 84 -6.85 26.78 -26.17
C TYR A 84 -6.90 28.30 -25.99
N THR A 85 -6.11 28.87 -25.06
CA THR A 85 -6.00 30.30 -24.85
C THR A 85 -5.01 30.97 -25.82
N GLY A 86 -4.39 30.20 -26.73
CA GLY A 86 -3.44 30.71 -27.72
C GLY A 86 -2.06 31.08 -27.15
N ILE A 87 -1.78 30.73 -25.89
CA ILE A 87 -0.45 30.92 -25.27
C ILE A 87 0.55 29.93 -25.86
N LEU A 88 0.10 28.71 -26.14
CA LEU A 88 0.88 27.66 -26.78
C LEU A 88 0.36 27.45 -28.21
N ASN A 89 1.13 27.93 -29.18
CA ASN A 89 0.74 27.85 -30.59
C ASN A 89 1.00 26.44 -31.13
N THR A 90 -0.02 25.58 -31.10
CA THR A 90 0.11 24.14 -31.41
C THR A 90 -0.43 23.79 -32.81
N GLY A 91 -0.81 24.80 -33.61
CA GLY A 91 -1.47 24.60 -34.91
C GLY A 91 -2.80 23.85 -34.76
N ASP A 92 -3.11 22.96 -35.71
CA ASP A 92 -4.34 22.15 -35.71
C ASP A 92 -4.24 20.84 -34.90
N SER A 93 -3.13 20.60 -34.19
CA SER A 93 -2.90 19.35 -33.44
C SER A 93 -3.45 19.39 -32.02
N PHE A 94 -4.77 19.57 -31.87
CA PHE A 94 -5.44 19.62 -30.57
C PHE A 94 -5.55 18.24 -29.88
N LEU A 95 -5.50 17.14 -30.64
CA LEU A 95 -5.73 15.78 -30.14
C LEU A 95 -4.58 15.25 -29.26
N ILE A 96 -3.34 15.68 -29.52
CA ILE A 96 -2.15 15.26 -28.76
C ILE A 96 -2.18 15.82 -27.32
N VAL A 97 -2.84 16.95 -27.13
CA VAL A 97 -2.85 17.72 -25.89
C VAL A 97 -3.65 17.03 -24.77
N TYR A 98 -4.62 16.18 -25.12
CA TYR A 98 -5.43 15.43 -24.15
C TYR A 98 -4.75 14.17 -23.61
N GLY A 99 -3.69 13.68 -24.27
CA GLY A 99 -2.98 12.45 -23.87
C GLY A 99 -2.53 12.44 -22.42
N PRO A 100 -1.83 13.48 -21.93
CA PRO A 100 -1.40 13.57 -20.54
C PRO A 100 -2.57 13.57 -19.54
N VAL A 101 -3.69 14.22 -19.86
CA VAL A 101 -4.88 14.26 -19.00
C VAL A 101 -5.48 12.85 -18.87
N VAL A 102 -5.70 12.18 -20.00
CA VAL A 102 -6.28 10.82 -20.01
C VAL A 102 -5.35 9.81 -19.34
N ALA A 103 -4.04 9.90 -19.59
CA ALA A 103 -3.04 9.06 -18.94
C ALA A 103 -3.01 9.29 -17.42
N GLY A 104 -3.00 10.55 -16.98
CA GLY A 104 -3.01 10.91 -15.56
C GLY A 104 -4.26 10.40 -14.83
N ILE A 105 -5.44 10.55 -15.42
CA ILE A 105 -6.70 10.02 -14.88
C ILE A 105 -6.65 8.49 -14.79
N SER A 106 -6.15 7.81 -15.83
CA SER A 106 -6.06 6.35 -15.84
C SER A 106 -5.15 5.82 -14.72
N ILE A 107 -4.01 6.48 -14.49
CA ILE A 107 -3.09 6.15 -13.39
C ILE A 107 -3.76 6.37 -12.03
N MET A 108 -4.50 7.48 -11.86
CA MET A 108 -5.26 7.74 -10.63
C MET A 108 -6.30 6.67 -10.36
N VAL A 109 -7.08 6.26 -11.36
CA VAL A 109 -8.07 5.17 -11.24
C VAL A 109 -7.39 3.86 -10.85
N GLY A 110 -6.24 3.55 -11.45
CA GLY A 110 -5.42 2.39 -11.06
C GLY A 110 -4.99 2.45 -9.59
N GLY A 111 -4.53 3.60 -9.11
CA GLY A 111 -4.16 3.82 -7.72
C GLY A 111 -5.34 3.67 -6.74
N VAL A 112 -6.53 4.15 -7.10
CA VAL A 112 -7.75 3.98 -6.30
C VAL A 112 -8.19 2.52 -6.27
N SER A 113 -8.10 1.80 -7.39
CA SER A 113 -8.40 0.37 -7.45
C SER A 113 -7.46 -0.45 -6.56
N LEU A 114 -6.17 -0.08 -6.53
CA LEU A 114 -5.18 -0.71 -5.65
C LEU A 114 -5.52 -0.50 -4.17
N ARG A 115 -6.03 0.69 -3.80
CA ARG A 115 -6.48 0.98 -2.43
C ARG A 115 -7.66 0.13 -2.00
N LYS A 116 -8.59 -0.19 -2.91
CA LYS A 116 -9.76 -1.04 -2.62
C LYS A 116 -9.39 -2.51 -2.37
N LYS A 117 -8.19 -2.94 -2.78
CA LYS A 117 -7.68 -4.30 -2.56
C LYS A 117 -6.97 -4.47 -1.21
N VAL A 118 -6.77 -3.39 -0.46
CA VAL A 118 -6.16 -3.35 0.88
C VAL A 118 -7.22 -3.61 1.95
#